data_AF-A0A915E7Q7-F1
#
_entry.id   AF-A0A915E7Q7-F1
#
_cell.length_a   1.000
_cell.length_b   1.000
_cell.length_c   1.000
_cell.angle_alpha   90.00
_cell.angle_beta   90.00
_cell.angle_gamma   90.00
#
_symmetry.space_group_name_H-M   'P 1'
#
loop_
_entity.id
_entity.type
_entity.pdbx_description
1 polymer ?
#
loop_
_entity_poly.entity_id
_entity_poly.type
_entity_poly.pdbx_seq_one_letter_code
_entity_poly.pdbx_strand_id
1 'polypeptide(L)'
;MQNIFDRYFTYLFKDREISDNALINFFSLGDSVFATTETPHVTQIDVNTLEAVNKENLNKYIAIHNCTAHQQQMKRKHYQQISDSSKKLERALYWSPLKINLVKLLAMKAFRVSYQDSMSWYDNSPTRVHVFNWKTGEPVKLNYVADPQFTFHHANSFEVDGKYLVLDYCKYDRMDLTKLELESMRKGVDRQEQSEPYLHRMIIPLMTGDCGTEICLKISPLLWSATAQLQQQTKTEKRLN
;
A
#
# COMPACT_ATOMS: atom_id res chain seq x y z
N MET A 1 18.69 5.54 -24.61
CA MET A 1 18.19 6.62 -25.49
C MET A 1 17.03 7.28 -24.78
N GLN A 2 17.10 8.58 -24.48
CA GLN A 2 15.96 9.33 -23.94
C GLN A 2 15.04 9.75 -25.09
N ASN A 3 13.77 9.38 -25.00
CA ASN A 3 12.72 9.74 -25.96
C ASN A 3 12.38 11.24 -25.85
N ILE A 4 11.85 11.85 -26.92
CA ILE A 4 11.21 13.18 -26.89
C ILE A 4 10.16 13.27 -25.77
N PHE A 5 9.42 12.18 -25.51
CA PHE A 5 8.50 12.10 -24.38
C PHE A 5 9.24 12.19 -23.05
N ASP A 6 10.37 11.51 -22.87
CA ASP A 6 11.17 11.61 -21.64
C ASP A 6 11.67 13.03 -21.40
N ARG A 7 12.08 13.73 -22.47
CA ARG A 7 12.48 15.14 -22.39
C ARG A 7 11.32 16.07 -22.05
N TYR A 8 10.14 15.83 -22.64
CA TYR A 8 8.93 16.62 -22.39
C TYR A 8 8.42 16.41 -20.95
N PHE A 9 8.36 15.16 -20.50
CA PHE A 9 8.01 14.82 -19.12
C PHE A 9 9.06 15.39 -18.15
N THR A 10 10.35 15.18 -18.41
CA THR A 10 11.41 15.79 -17.58
C THR A 10 11.21 17.30 -17.49
N TYR A 11 10.97 18.01 -18.59
CA TYR A 11 10.73 19.46 -18.57
C TYR A 11 9.48 19.86 -17.76
N LEU A 12 8.36 19.15 -17.89
CA LEU A 12 7.13 19.44 -17.13
C LEU A 12 7.20 19.06 -15.64
N PHE A 13 8.12 18.17 -15.26
CA PHE A 13 8.27 17.64 -13.90
C PHE A 13 9.52 18.15 -13.16
N LYS A 14 10.52 18.73 -13.85
CA LYS A 14 11.84 19.12 -13.28
C LYS A 14 11.75 20.23 -12.23
N ASP A 15 10.83 21.17 -12.39
CA ASP A 15 10.70 22.34 -11.50
C ASP A 15 9.40 22.33 -10.69
N ARG A 16 8.85 21.14 -10.40
CA ARG A 16 7.75 21.03 -9.45
C ARG A 16 8.32 20.97 -8.05
N GLU A 17 8.04 22.01 -7.26
CA GLU A 17 8.13 21.95 -5.80
C GLU A 17 7.06 20.95 -5.33
N ILE A 18 7.41 19.68 -5.36
CA ILE A 18 6.63 18.61 -4.74
C ILE A 18 6.81 18.77 -3.24
N SER A 19 5.72 18.75 -2.48
CA SER A 19 5.76 18.93 -1.04
C SER A 19 6.73 17.95 -0.37
N ASP A 20 7.49 18.45 0.59
CA ASP A 20 8.36 17.71 1.49
C ASP A 20 7.78 17.65 2.92
N ASN A 21 6.49 17.99 3.07
CA ASN A 21 5.79 17.97 4.35
C ASN A 21 5.54 16.52 4.81
N ALA A 22 6.48 16.00 5.61
CA ALA A 22 6.55 14.62 6.06
C ALA A 22 5.67 14.34 7.29
N LEU A 23 4.35 14.55 7.18
CA LEU A 23 3.41 14.52 8.32
C LEU A 23 2.72 13.17 8.58
N ILE A 24 2.97 12.13 7.76
CA ILE A 24 2.12 10.92 7.77
C ILE A 24 2.69 9.83 8.66
N ASN A 25 3.97 9.47 8.49
CA ASN A 25 4.56 8.34 9.21
C ASN A 25 6.08 8.48 9.35
N PHE A 26 6.67 7.57 10.13
CA PHE A 26 8.11 7.36 10.22
C PHE A 26 8.48 5.93 9.81
N PHE A 27 9.66 5.77 9.19
CA PHE A 27 10.24 4.45 8.94
C PHE A 27 11.74 4.46 9.26
N SER A 28 12.28 3.28 9.57
CA SER A 28 13.70 3.09 9.87
C SER A 28 14.40 2.46 8.67
N LEU A 29 15.57 2.97 8.35
CA LEU A 29 16.46 2.41 7.33
C LEU A 29 17.89 2.40 7.88
N GLY A 30 18.41 1.21 8.15
CA GLY A 30 19.65 1.06 8.92
C GLY A 30 19.46 1.61 10.33
N ASP A 31 20.38 2.46 10.76
CA ASP A 31 20.36 3.11 12.08
C ASP A 31 19.63 4.48 12.07
N SER A 32 19.14 4.91 10.91
CA SER A 32 18.47 6.19 10.73
C SER A 32 16.94 6.05 10.71
N VAL A 33 16.25 7.07 11.25
CA VAL A 33 14.79 7.20 11.18
C VAL A 33 14.42 8.35 10.26
N PHE A 34 13.42 8.13 9.41
CA PHE A 34 12.95 9.09 8.42
C PHE A 34 11.45 9.36 8.61
N ALA A 35 11.07 10.62 8.68
CA ALA A 35 9.71 11.09 8.50
C ALA A 35 9.34 11.04 7.01
N THR A 36 8.09 10.68 6.71
CA THR A 36 7.61 10.50 5.34
C THR A 36 6.17 10.98 5.14
N THR A 37 5.85 11.23 3.88
CA THR A 37 4.51 11.47 3.34
C THR A 37 4.35 10.58 2.11
N GLU A 38 3.51 10.92 1.15
CA GLU A 38 3.33 10.11 -0.07
C GLU A 38 4.19 10.56 -1.27
N THR A 39 5.06 11.55 -1.06
CA THR A 39 6.02 12.05 -2.05
C THR A 39 7.36 11.33 -1.92
N PRO A 40 8.27 11.41 -2.91
CA PRO A 40 9.59 10.78 -2.80
C PRO A 40 10.55 11.54 -1.87
N HIS A 41 10.10 12.62 -1.23
CA HIS A 41 10.88 13.36 -0.25
C HIS A 41 10.71 12.72 1.14
N VAL A 42 11.84 12.44 1.79
CA VAL A 42 11.88 11.91 3.16
C VAL A 42 12.80 12.80 3.99
N THR A 43 12.48 12.98 5.27
CA THR A 43 13.28 13.82 6.18
C THR A 43 13.86 12.95 7.28
N GLN A 44 15.18 12.86 7.37
CA GLN A 44 15.85 12.18 8.47
C GLN A 44 15.63 12.95 9.77
N ILE A 45 15.30 12.24 10.83
CA ILE A 45 15.03 12.79 12.16
C ILE A 45 16.02 12.19 13.16
N ASP A 46 16.60 13.04 13.99
CA ASP A 46 17.32 12.60 15.18
C ASP A 46 16.31 12.15 16.24
N VAL A 47 16.36 10.89 16.66
CA VAL A 47 15.38 10.33 17.59
C VAL A 47 15.53 10.83 19.03
N ASN A 48 16.67 11.41 19.39
CA ASN A 48 16.94 11.95 20.72
C ASN A 48 16.55 13.42 20.83
N THR A 49 16.83 14.22 19.79
CA THR A 49 16.55 15.67 19.78
C THR A 49 15.27 16.04 19.04
N LEU A 50 14.73 15.15 18.21
CA LEU A 50 13.62 15.37 17.27
C LEU A 50 13.91 16.42 16.19
N GLU A 51 15.17 16.79 16.01
CA GLU A 51 15.57 17.74 14.98
C GLU A 51 15.60 17.09 13.59
N ALA A 52 15.24 17.87 12.57
CA ALA A 52 15.38 17.48 11.18
C ALA A 52 16.85 17.57 10.78
N VAL A 53 17.45 16.41 10.50
CA VAL A 53 18.89 16.30 10.20
C VAL A 53 19.16 16.58 8.73
N ASN A 54 18.44 15.89 7.84
CA ASN A 54 18.65 15.99 6.40
C ASN A 54 17.37 15.68 5.63
N LYS A 55 17.20 16.29 4.45
CA LYS A 55 16.12 16.01 3.51
C LYS A 55 16.67 15.25 2.31
N GLU A 56 16.10 14.08 2.05
CA GLU A 56 16.51 13.22 0.95
C GLU A 56 15.39 13.06 -0.09
N ASN A 57 15.79 12.91 -1.35
CA ASN A 57 14.88 12.62 -2.45
C ASN A 57 15.19 11.24 -3.01
N LEU A 58 14.24 10.32 -2.87
CA LEU A 58 14.38 8.93 -3.30
C LEU A 58 14.56 8.78 -4.82
N ASN A 59 14.13 9.78 -5.62
CA ASN A 59 14.29 9.77 -7.08
C ASN A 59 15.76 9.78 -7.53
N LYS A 60 16.69 10.17 -6.65
CA LYS A 60 18.13 10.08 -6.91
C LYS A 60 18.62 8.63 -7.00
N TYR A 61 17.90 7.69 -6.40
CA TYR A 61 18.30 6.29 -6.26
C TYR A 61 17.40 5.33 -7.05
N ILE A 62 16.10 5.62 -7.11
CA ILE A 62 15.10 4.77 -7.78
C ILE A 62 14.13 5.62 -8.60
N ALA A 63 13.77 5.15 -9.79
CA ALA A 63 12.84 5.86 -10.67
C ALA A 63 11.40 5.69 -10.18
N ILE A 64 10.96 6.58 -9.29
CA ILE A 64 9.60 6.64 -8.75
C ILE A 64 9.00 8.03 -8.91
N HIS A 65 7.68 8.13 -8.78
CA HIS A 65 6.97 9.43 -8.77
C HIS A 65 6.39 9.75 -7.40
N ASN A 66 5.82 8.73 -6.74
CA ASN A 66 5.29 8.76 -5.39
C ASN A 66 5.75 7.51 -4.64
N CYS A 67 5.69 7.53 -3.32
CA CYS A 67 5.98 6.40 -2.45
C CYS A 67 4.90 6.32 -1.38
N THR A 68 4.54 5.13 -0.90
CA THR A 68 3.65 5.04 0.26
C THR A 68 4.38 5.44 1.53
N ALA A 69 3.67 6.07 2.47
CA ALA A 69 4.15 6.29 3.84
C ALA A 69 4.12 5.02 4.72
N HIS A 70 3.62 3.89 4.21
CA HIS A 70 3.45 2.63 4.95
C HIS A 70 4.38 1.54 4.43
N GLN A 71 5.69 1.79 4.48
CA GLN A 71 6.68 0.80 4.05
C GLN A 71 6.64 -0.44 4.93
N GLN A 72 6.54 -1.62 4.32
CA GLN A 72 6.66 -2.87 5.06
C GLN A 72 8.10 -3.08 5.48
N GLN A 73 8.33 -3.14 6.80
CA GLN A 73 9.64 -3.45 7.36
C GLN A 73 9.71 -4.92 7.74
N MET A 74 10.77 -5.58 7.29
CA MET A 74 11.07 -6.95 7.70
C MET A 74 12.31 -6.96 8.59
N LYS A 75 12.22 -7.63 9.74
CA LYS A 75 13.36 -7.81 10.63
C LYS A 75 14.46 -8.59 9.91
N ARG A 76 15.71 -8.15 10.03
CA ARG A 76 16.88 -8.76 9.34
C ARG A 76 16.97 -10.28 9.53
N LYS A 77 16.74 -10.79 10.75
CA LYS A 77 16.72 -12.23 11.02
C LYS A 77 15.66 -12.98 10.21
N HIS A 78 14.47 -12.38 10.08
CA HIS A 78 13.38 -12.95 9.27
C HIS A 78 13.71 -12.85 7.78
N TYR A 79 14.33 -11.75 7.34
CA TYR A 79 14.81 -11.61 5.97
C TYR A 79 15.77 -12.73 5.59
N GLN A 80 16.78 -13.01 6.41
CA GLN A 80 17.74 -14.09 6.16
C GLN A 80 17.04 -15.44 6.09
N GLN A 81 16.23 -15.77 7.09
CA GLN A 81 15.48 -17.03 7.12
C GLN A 81 14.57 -17.21 5.90
N ILE A 82 13.87 -16.14 5.50
CA ILE A 82 12.99 -16.17 4.32
C ILE A 82 13.83 -16.30 3.07
N SER A 83 14.90 -15.51 2.92
CA SER A 83 15.81 -15.53 1.76
C SER A 83 16.33 -16.94 1.50
N ASP A 84 16.79 -17.62 2.54
CA ASP A 84 17.36 -18.97 2.48
C ASP A 84 16.30 -20.06 2.28
N SER A 85 15.03 -19.76 2.54
CA SER A 85 13.94 -20.73 2.34
C SER A 85 13.55 -20.87 0.86
N SER A 86 13.20 -22.09 0.43
CA SER A 86 12.60 -22.33 -0.89
C SER A 86 11.11 -21.95 -0.97
N LYS A 87 10.54 -21.40 0.12
CA LYS A 87 9.13 -21.01 0.15
C LYS A 87 8.88 -19.84 -0.80
N LYS A 88 7.83 -19.97 -1.60
CA LYS A 88 7.24 -18.83 -2.31
C LYS A 88 6.75 -17.83 -1.25
N LEU A 89 6.99 -16.56 -1.51
CA LEU A 89 6.50 -15.48 -0.66
C LEU A 89 5.66 -14.60 -1.57
N GLU A 90 4.37 -14.75 -1.49
CA GLU A 90 3.44 -14.00 -2.33
C GLU A 90 3.02 -12.70 -1.61
N ARG A 91 2.92 -11.64 -2.40
CA ARG A 91 2.47 -10.31 -1.97
C ARG A 91 1.40 -9.81 -2.91
N ALA A 92 0.50 -8.98 -2.40
CA ALA A 92 -0.61 -8.43 -3.16
C ALA A 92 -0.48 -6.90 -3.28
N LEU A 93 -0.67 -6.37 -4.48
CA LEU A 93 -0.92 -4.95 -4.72
C LEU A 93 -2.40 -4.73 -5.03
N TYR A 94 -2.93 -3.64 -4.50
CA TYR A 94 -4.33 -3.30 -4.56
C TYR A 94 -4.55 -2.15 -5.54
N TRP A 95 -5.28 -2.37 -6.62
CA TRP A 95 -5.63 -1.34 -7.59
C TRP A 95 -7.11 -0.99 -7.47
N SER A 96 -7.38 0.16 -6.86
CA SER A 96 -8.73 0.66 -6.61
C SER A 96 -9.35 1.44 -7.79
N PRO A 97 -10.67 1.71 -7.73
CA PRO A 97 -11.37 2.58 -8.68
C PRO A 97 -11.04 4.08 -8.55
N LEU A 98 -10.32 4.51 -7.50
CA LEU A 98 -9.85 5.88 -7.34
C LEU A 98 -8.59 6.08 -8.18
N LYS A 99 -8.65 6.96 -9.19
CA LYS A 99 -7.56 7.19 -10.15
C LYS A 99 -7.12 8.64 -10.18
N ILE A 100 -5.85 8.85 -10.51
CA ILE A 100 -5.26 10.17 -10.72
C ILE A 100 -5.36 10.54 -12.20
N ASN A 101 -5.93 11.70 -12.48
CA ASN A 101 -5.95 12.32 -13.80
C ASN A 101 -4.63 13.04 -14.05
N LEU A 102 -3.78 12.45 -14.89
CA LEU A 102 -2.45 12.97 -15.17
C LEU A 102 -2.46 14.35 -15.85
N VAL A 103 -3.47 14.66 -16.66
CA VAL A 103 -3.59 15.98 -17.30
C VAL A 103 -3.86 17.04 -16.24
N LYS A 104 -4.82 16.81 -15.34
CA LYS A 104 -5.09 17.71 -14.21
C LYS A 104 -3.88 17.85 -13.29
N LEU A 105 -3.23 16.72 -12.96
CA LEU A 105 -2.00 16.70 -12.19
C LEU A 105 -0.93 17.56 -12.86
N LEU A 106 -0.76 17.45 -14.18
CA LEU A 106 0.18 18.25 -14.94
C LEU A 106 -0.20 19.74 -14.96
N ALA A 107 -1.49 20.06 -14.94
CA ALA A 107 -2.00 21.42 -15.05
C ALA A 107 -2.09 22.17 -13.69
N MET A 108 -1.76 21.52 -12.55
CA MET A 108 -1.91 22.08 -11.19
C MET A 108 -1.38 23.51 -11.02
N LYS A 109 -0.15 23.78 -11.48
CA LYS A 109 0.47 25.12 -11.37
C LYS A 109 -0.26 26.19 -12.20
N ALA A 110 -0.74 25.82 -13.39
CA ALA A 110 -1.38 26.77 -14.32
C ALA A 110 -2.85 27.03 -13.97
N PHE A 111 -3.55 26.04 -13.43
CA PHE A 111 -5.00 26.10 -13.22
C PHE A 111 -5.43 26.07 -11.75
N ARG A 112 -4.50 26.22 -10.79
CA ARG A 112 -4.77 26.19 -9.33
C ARG A 112 -5.57 24.95 -8.89
N VAL A 113 -5.26 23.82 -9.51
CA VAL A 113 -5.85 22.52 -9.18
C VAL A 113 -5.01 21.87 -8.07
N SER A 114 -5.65 21.32 -7.04
CA SER A 114 -4.97 20.59 -5.98
C SER A 114 -4.66 19.14 -6.37
N TYR A 115 -3.86 18.45 -5.56
CA TYR A 115 -3.61 17.01 -5.76
C TYR A 115 -4.90 16.20 -5.62
N GLN A 116 -5.77 16.54 -4.67
CA GLN A 116 -7.08 15.92 -4.47
C GLN A 116 -8.00 16.11 -5.69
N ASP A 117 -8.02 17.30 -6.29
CA ASP A 117 -8.84 17.59 -7.49
C ASP A 117 -8.43 16.79 -8.73
N SER A 118 -7.19 16.29 -8.73
CA SER A 118 -6.69 15.38 -9.76
C SER A 118 -7.21 13.95 -9.59
N MET A 119 -7.77 13.60 -8.42
CA MET A 119 -8.30 12.26 -8.16
C MET A 119 -9.79 12.18 -8.49
N SER A 120 -10.22 11.04 -9.03
CA SER A 120 -11.63 10.79 -9.30
C SER A 120 -11.96 9.31 -9.15
N TRP A 121 -13.13 9.05 -8.59
CA TRP A 121 -13.69 7.70 -8.48
C TRP A 121 -14.35 7.29 -9.80
N TYR A 122 -14.17 6.03 -10.20
CA TYR A 122 -14.76 5.47 -11.43
C TYR A 122 -15.68 4.29 -11.08
N ASP A 123 -16.99 4.52 -11.00
CA ASP A 123 -17.96 3.53 -10.52
C ASP A 123 -17.98 2.23 -11.35
N ASN A 124 -17.69 2.31 -12.65
CA ASN A 124 -17.64 1.15 -13.55
C ASN A 124 -16.28 0.42 -13.58
N SER A 125 -15.33 0.80 -12.71
CA SER A 125 -14.01 0.18 -12.64
C SER A 125 -13.98 -0.81 -11.49
N PRO A 126 -13.73 -2.12 -11.72
CA PRO A 126 -13.56 -3.07 -10.63
C PRO A 126 -12.26 -2.79 -9.89
N THR A 127 -12.16 -3.34 -8.69
CA THR A 127 -10.90 -3.39 -7.94
C THR A 127 -10.09 -4.57 -8.45
N ARG A 128 -8.82 -4.36 -8.78
CA ARG A 128 -7.92 -5.42 -9.24
C ARG A 128 -6.89 -5.73 -8.16
N VAL A 129 -6.60 -7.00 -7.96
CA VAL A 129 -5.59 -7.44 -6.99
C VAL A 129 -4.48 -8.16 -7.76
N HIS A 130 -3.27 -7.60 -7.70
CA HIS A 130 -2.11 -8.15 -8.38
C HIS A 130 -1.26 -8.92 -7.38
N VAL A 131 -1.19 -10.24 -7.54
CA VAL A 131 -0.33 -11.08 -6.70
C VAL A 131 0.97 -11.36 -7.43
N PHE A 132 2.08 -11.26 -6.71
CA PHE A 132 3.41 -11.50 -7.27
C PHE A 132 4.32 -12.14 -6.23
N ASN A 133 5.29 -12.90 -6.74
CA ASN A 133 6.32 -13.47 -5.92
C ASN A 133 7.30 -12.37 -5.52
N TRP A 134 7.39 -12.10 -4.22
CA TRP A 134 8.21 -11.03 -3.69
C TRP A 134 9.70 -11.19 -3.98
N LYS A 135 10.20 -12.43 -4.07
CA LYS A 135 11.63 -12.69 -4.28
C LYS A 135 12.02 -12.51 -5.74
N THR A 136 11.23 -13.07 -6.66
CA THR A 136 11.56 -13.07 -8.09
C THR A 136 10.98 -11.86 -8.81
N GLY A 137 9.98 -11.19 -8.24
CA GLY A 137 9.19 -10.15 -8.89
C GLY A 137 8.21 -10.69 -9.93
N GLU A 138 8.14 -12.00 -10.13
CA GLU A 138 7.27 -12.61 -11.14
C GLU A 138 5.79 -12.54 -10.69
N PRO A 139 4.88 -12.03 -11.53
CA PRO A 139 3.47 -12.00 -11.21
C PRO A 139 2.86 -13.42 -11.29
N VAL A 140 1.87 -13.67 -10.44
CA VAL A 140 0.99 -14.84 -10.60
C VAL A 140 0.16 -14.65 -11.87
N LYS A 141 -0.01 -15.72 -12.65
CA LYS A 141 -0.67 -15.68 -13.97
C LYS A 141 -2.19 -15.45 -13.95
N LEU A 142 -2.78 -15.40 -12.75
CA LEU A 142 -4.20 -15.22 -12.54
C LEU A 142 -4.54 -13.73 -12.40
N ASN A 143 -5.69 -13.34 -12.95
CA ASN A 143 -6.24 -12.00 -12.78
C ASN A 143 -7.28 -12.04 -11.67
N TYR A 144 -7.04 -11.34 -10.57
CA TYR A 144 -8.01 -11.27 -9.49
C TYR A 144 -8.76 -9.93 -9.54
N VAL A 145 -10.08 -10.02 -9.51
CA VAL A 145 -10.98 -8.86 -9.51
C VAL A 145 -11.93 -8.94 -8.34
N ALA A 146 -12.36 -7.80 -7.84
CA ALA A 146 -13.38 -7.66 -6.80
C ALA A 146 -14.28 -6.47 -7.12
N ASP A 147 -15.41 -6.40 -6.44
CA ASP A 147 -16.30 -5.25 -6.53
C ASP A 147 -15.55 -3.92 -6.25
N PRO A 148 -15.99 -2.81 -6.86
CA PRO A 148 -15.41 -1.49 -6.63
C PRO A 148 -15.31 -1.18 -5.13
N GLN A 149 -14.10 -0.90 -4.65
CA GLN A 149 -13.83 -0.61 -3.25
C GLN A 149 -12.43 0.03 -3.10
N PHE A 150 -12.18 0.62 -1.94
CA PHE A 150 -10.94 1.29 -1.61
C PHE A 150 -10.45 0.89 -0.22
N THR A 151 -9.15 1.06 0.01
CA THR A 151 -8.55 0.92 1.33
C THR A 151 -7.39 1.89 1.45
N PHE A 152 -7.30 2.57 2.59
CA PHE A 152 -6.06 3.25 2.99
C PHE A 152 -5.10 2.27 3.64
N HIS A 153 -5.62 1.34 4.45
CA HIS A 153 -4.82 0.55 5.38
C HIS A 153 -5.10 -0.94 5.21
N HIS A 154 -4.04 -1.67 4.88
CA HIS A 154 -3.99 -3.11 5.06
C HIS A 154 -3.68 -3.42 6.53
N ALA A 155 -4.40 -4.37 7.11
CA ALA A 155 -4.20 -4.81 8.49
C ALA A 155 -3.16 -5.93 8.58
N ASN A 156 -3.32 -6.99 7.79
CA ASN A 156 -2.38 -8.11 7.78
C ASN A 156 -2.47 -8.92 6.48
N SER A 157 -1.43 -9.71 6.18
CA SER A 157 -1.49 -10.74 5.15
C SER A 157 -0.66 -11.97 5.52
N PHE A 158 -1.15 -13.15 5.19
CA PHE A 158 -0.46 -14.40 5.44
C PHE A 158 -0.90 -15.50 4.47
N GLU A 159 -0.03 -16.49 4.28
CA GLU A 159 -0.31 -17.65 3.43
C GLU A 159 -0.90 -18.80 4.25
N VAL A 160 -1.83 -19.54 3.65
CA VAL A 160 -2.41 -20.76 4.22
C VAL A 160 -2.13 -21.92 3.27
N ASP A 161 -1.42 -22.93 3.79
CA ASP A 161 -1.04 -24.17 3.10
C ASP A 161 -0.33 -23.99 1.74
N GLY A 162 0.23 -22.80 1.47
CA GLY A 162 0.79 -22.44 0.15
C GLY A 162 -0.25 -22.38 -0.97
N LYS A 163 -1.54 -22.41 -0.62
CA LYS A 163 -2.68 -22.47 -1.54
C LYS A 163 -3.49 -21.19 -1.56
N TYR A 164 -3.48 -20.44 -0.47
CA TYR A 164 -4.25 -19.20 -0.34
C TYR A 164 -3.38 -18.11 0.25
N LEU A 165 -3.54 -16.89 -0.26
CA LEU A 165 -3.11 -15.67 0.39
C LEU A 165 -4.34 -15.04 1.05
N VAL A 166 -4.27 -14.87 2.37
CA VAL A 166 -5.30 -14.18 3.15
C VAL A 166 -4.85 -12.74 3.32
N LEU A 167 -5.74 -11.79 2.99
CA LEU A 167 -5.51 -10.36 3.10
C LEU A 167 -6.60 -9.72 3.96
N ASP A 168 -6.19 -9.13 5.08
CA ASP A 168 -7.05 -8.39 6.00
C ASP A 168 -6.83 -6.88 5.79
N TYR A 169 -7.88 -6.09 5.64
CA TYR A 169 -7.80 -4.65 5.34
C TYR A 169 -9.07 -3.88 5.71
N CYS A 170 -8.96 -2.57 5.87
CA CYS A 170 -10.10 -1.69 6.17
C CYS A 170 -10.77 -1.23 4.87
N LYS A 171 -11.93 -1.81 4.56
CA LYS A 171 -12.64 -1.59 3.29
C LYS A 171 -13.52 -0.35 3.34
N TYR A 172 -13.44 0.45 2.28
CA TYR A 172 -14.41 1.49 1.93
C TYR A 172 -15.13 1.07 0.65
N ASP A 173 -16.46 1.12 0.63
CA ASP A 173 -17.23 0.82 -0.58
C ASP A 173 -17.02 1.88 -1.67
N ARG A 174 -16.88 3.15 -1.25
CA ARG A 174 -16.61 4.28 -2.14
C ARG A 174 -15.77 5.31 -1.40
N MET A 175 -14.71 5.80 -2.04
CA MET A 175 -13.87 6.85 -1.45
C MET A 175 -14.35 8.23 -1.86
N ASP A 176 -14.73 9.05 -0.88
CA ASP A 176 -15.03 10.47 -1.05
C ASP A 176 -14.04 11.30 -0.20
N LEU A 177 -13.07 11.90 -0.88
CA LEU A 177 -11.97 12.63 -0.23
C LEU A 177 -12.45 13.93 0.43
N THR A 178 -13.59 14.49 0.02
CA THR A 178 -14.13 15.73 0.61
C THR A 178 -14.51 15.56 2.09
N LYS A 179 -14.78 14.32 2.50
CA LYS A 179 -15.02 13.98 3.91
C LYS A 179 -13.78 14.10 4.80
N LEU A 180 -12.58 14.10 4.21
CA LEU A 180 -11.31 14.27 4.92
C LEU A 180 -10.88 15.76 5.00
N GLU A 181 -11.68 16.67 4.46
CA GLU A 181 -11.40 18.11 4.55
C GLU A 181 -11.65 18.61 5.98
N LEU A 182 -10.82 19.55 6.42
CA LEU A 182 -10.89 20.10 7.79
C LEU A 182 -12.27 20.71 8.10
N GLU A 183 -12.92 21.34 7.12
CA GLU A 183 -14.26 21.90 7.29
C GLU A 183 -15.30 20.82 7.55
N SER A 184 -15.22 19.69 6.84
CA SER A 184 -16.06 18.50 7.05
C SER A 184 -15.80 17.87 8.42
N MET A 185 -14.52 17.67 8.77
CA MET A 185 -14.15 17.03 10.04
C MET A 185 -14.51 17.87 11.28
N ARG A 186 -14.45 19.20 11.19
CA ARG A 186 -14.81 20.12 12.29
C ARG A 186 -16.30 20.16 12.60
N LYS A 187 -17.16 19.83 11.63
CA LYS A 187 -18.62 19.75 11.82
C LYS A 187 -19.04 18.54 12.66
N GLY A 188 -18.14 17.59 12.88
CA GLY A 188 -18.44 16.31 13.52
C GLY A 188 -18.96 15.29 12.52
N VAL A 189 -18.93 14.02 12.92
CA VAL A 189 -19.39 12.90 12.08
C VAL A 189 -20.87 12.65 12.38
N ASP A 190 -21.73 12.80 11.38
CA ASP A 190 -23.05 12.17 11.42
C ASP A 190 -22.87 10.68 11.14
N ARG A 191 -22.96 9.86 12.21
CA ARG A 191 -22.75 8.42 12.14
C ARG A 191 -23.81 7.70 11.31
N GLN A 192 -24.92 8.35 10.96
CA GLN A 192 -25.98 7.71 10.17
C GLN A 192 -25.69 7.69 8.66
N GLU A 193 -24.83 8.58 8.16
CA GLU A 193 -24.56 8.73 6.71
C GLU A 193 -23.21 8.13 6.24
N GLN A 194 -22.38 7.65 7.17
CA GLN A 194 -21.05 7.15 6.82
C GLN A 194 -21.04 5.62 6.74
N SER A 195 -20.69 5.08 5.57
CA SER A 195 -20.17 3.72 5.46
C SER A 195 -18.82 3.67 6.18
N GLU A 196 -18.85 3.40 7.47
CA GLU A 196 -17.64 3.29 8.27
C GLU A 196 -16.74 2.18 7.71
N PRO A 197 -15.42 2.41 7.61
CA PRO A 197 -14.52 1.40 7.10
C PRO A 197 -14.37 0.26 8.11
N TYR A 198 -14.97 -0.88 7.82
CA TYR A 198 -14.83 -2.07 8.65
C TYR A 198 -13.68 -2.97 8.17
N LEU A 199 -13.12 -3.73 9.10
CA LEU A 199 -12.12 -4.75 8.80
C LEU A 199 -12.76 -5.88 8.00
N HIS A 200 -12.18 -6.17 6.85
CA HIS A 200 -12.61 -7.24 5.95
C HIS A 200 -11.45 -8.19 5.65
N ARG A 201 -11.82 -9.43 5.31
CA ARG A 201 -10.91 -10.48 4.86
C ARG A 201 -11.21 -10.85 3.42
N MET A 202 -10.16 -10.89 2.61
CA MET A 202 -10.15 -11.38 1.25
C MET A 202 -9.27 -12.63 1.18
N ILE A 203 -9.80 -13.70 0.58
CA ILE A 203 -9.09 -14.97 0.42
C ILE A 203 -8.77 -15.12 -1.07
N ILE A 204 -7.48 -15.12 -1.39
CA ILE A 204 -6.96 -15.14 -2.76
C ILE A 204 -6.39 -16.54 -3.03
N PRO A 205 -6.98 -17.34 -3.93
CA PRO A 205 -6.47 -18.66 -4.26
C PRO A 205 -5.22 -18.55 -5.15
N LEU A 206 -4.09 -19.15 -4.73
CA LEU A 206 -2.80 -19.13 -5.44
C LEU A 206 -2.64 -20.25 -6.48
N MET A 207 -3.76 -20.85 -6.91
CA MET A 207 -3.74 -22.02 -7.79
C MET A 207 -3.10 -21.72 -9.15
N THR A 208 -2.54 -22.74 -9.80
CA THR A 208 -2.14 -22.67 -11.21
C THR A 208 -3.38 -22.86 -12.09
N GLY A 209 -4.14 -21.79 -12.32
CA GLY A 209 -5.09 -21.75 -13.42
C GLY A 209 -4.41 -21.39 -14.74
N ASP A 210 -5.13 -21.54 -15.84
CA ASP A 210 -4.66 -21.10 -17.14
C ASP A 210 -4.39 -19.59 -17.13
N CYS A 211 -3.33 -19.19 -17.85
CA CYS A 211 -2.90 -17.79 -17.93
C CYS A 211 -4.07 -16.89 -18.36
N GLY A 212 -4.34 -15.84 -17.60
CA GLY A 212 -5.39 -14.87 -17.93
C GLY A 212 -6.79 -15.21 -17.39
N THR A 213 -6.95 -16.34 -16.70
CA THR A 213 -8.21 -16.65 -15.99
C THR A 213 -8.55 -15.54 -14.99
N GLU A 214 -9.76 -14.97 -15.12
CA GLU A 214 -10.28 -13.97 -14.20
C GLU A 214 -11.01 -14.63 -13.03
N ILE A 215 -10.66 -14.25 -11.80
CA ILE A 215 -11.23 -14.77 -10.57
C ILE A 215 -11.87 -13.62 -9.79
N CYS A 216 -13.19 -13.70 -9.61
CA CYS A 216 -13.93 -12.80 -8.74
C CYS A 216 -13.72 -13.19 -7.27
N LEU A 217 -13.08 -12.31 -6.51
CA LEU A 217 -12.75 -12.54 -5.11
C LEU A 217 -13.97 -12.29 -4.20
N LYS A 218 -14.20 -13.24 -3.30
CA LYS A 218 -15.18 -13.09 -2.22
C LYS A 218 -14.54 -12.37 -1.04
N ILE A 219 -15.27 -11.43 -0.47
CA ILE A 219 -14.84 -10.60 0.65
C ILE A 219 -15.85 -10.77 1.78
N SER A 220 -15.36 -11.04 2.97
CA SER A 220 -16.19 -11.22 4.16
C SER A 220 -15.81 -10.19 5.23
N PRO A 221 -16.78 -9.55 5.90
CA PRO A 221 -16.48 -8.75 7.09
C PRO A 221 -15.88 -9.66 8.18
N LEU A 222 -14.87 -9.17 8.89
CA LEU A 222 -14.39 -9.82 10.09
C LEU A 222 -15.26 -9.36 11.27
N LEU A 223 -16.23 -10.19 11.64
CA LEU A 223 -16.96 -10.01 12.90
C LEU A 223 -15.96 -10.22 14.06
N TRP A 224 -16.18 -9.50 15.17
CA TRP A 224 -15.28 -9.29 16.32
C TRP A 224 -14.60 -10.52 16.97
N SER A 225 -14.88 -11.75 16.54
CA SER A 225 -14.31 -12.99 17.05
C SER A 225 -13.39 -13.67 16.01
N ALA A 226 -12.24 -13.07 15.72
CA ALA A 226 -11.15 -13.77 15.04
C ALA A 226 -9.92 -13.80 15.96
N THR A 227 -9.96 -14.64 16.99
CA THR A 227 -8.85 -14.83 17.92
C THR A 227 -7.75 -15.64 17.23
N ALA A 228 -6.63 -15.00 16.88
CA ALA A 228 -5.42 -15.71 16.50
C ALA A 228 -4.80 -16.34 17.77
N GLN A 229 -4.98 -17.64 17.97
CA GLN A 229 -4.27 -18.37 19.03
C GLN A 229 -2.85 -18.69 18.56
N LEU A 230 -1.86 -18.08 19.21
CA LEU A 230 -0.45 -18.41 19.07
C LEU A 230 -0.19 -19.76 19.76
N GLN A 231 -0.12 -20.86 19.01
CA GLN A 231 0.39 -22.12 19.56
C GLN A 231 1.91 -21.99 19.75
N GLN A 232 2.34 -21.66 20.96
CA GLN A 232 3.71 -21.92 21.39
C GLN A 232 3.90 -23.43 21.49
N GLN A 233 4.65 -24.03 20.56
CA GLN A 233 5.12 -25.40 20.72
C GLN A 233 6.19 -25.44 21.81
N THR A 234 5.81 -25.86 23.01
CA THR A 234 6.76 -26.32 24.03
C THR A 234 7.43 -27.59 23.54
N LYS A 235 8.74 -27.52 23.26
CA LYS A 235 9.60 -28.69 23.03
C LYS A 235 9.64 -29.53 24.30
N THR A 236 9.07 -30.73 24.26
CA THR A 236 9.31 -31.75 25.28
C THR A 236 10.64 -32.43 24.98
N GLU A 237 11.68 -32.12 25.76
CA GLU A 237 12.92 -32.88 25.77
C GLU A 237 12.65 -34.28 26.36
N LYS A 238 12.71 -35.31 25.52
CA LYS A 238 12.83 -36.69 25.99
C LYS A 238 14.28 -36.91 26.42
N ARG A 239 14.53 -36.95 27.73
CA ARG A 239 15.72 -37.62 28.29
C ARG A 239 15.59 -39.12 28.02
N LEU A 240 16.54 -39.66 27.27
CA LEU A 240 16.80 -41.10 27.25
C LEU A 240 17.71 -41.39 28.46
N ASN A 241 17.28 -42.36 29.27
CA ASN A 241 18.09 -42.99 30.32
C ASN A 241 19.16 -43.89 29.69
#